data_AF-A0A962E2B4-F1
#
_entry.id   AF-A0A962E2B4-F1
#
_cell.length_a   1.000
_cell.length_b   1.000
_cell.length_c   1.000
_cell.angle_alpha   90.00
_cell.angle_beta   90.00
_cell.angle_gamma   90.00
#
_symmetry.space_group_name_H-M   'P 1'
#
loop_
_entity.id
_entity.type
_entity.pdbx_description
1 polymer ?
#
loop_
_entity_poly.entity_id
_entity_poly.type
_entity_poly.pdbx_seq_one_letter_code
_entity_poly.pdbx_strand_id
1 'polypeptide(L)' 'SERLPTVFMPVSPAPYLNGGPDEFLSWVIESQDPNFAPSSAAEWLEGRLPSPVEDLSQWATEDED' A
#
# COMPACT_ATOMS: atom_id res chain seq x y z
N SER A 1 0.53 10.55 12.39
CA SER A 1 1.30 9.55 11.62
C SER A 1 2.47 10.23 10.90
N GLU A 2 3.68 9.65 10.97
CA GLU A 2 4.85 10.12 10.21
C GLU A 2 4.73 9.73 8.73
N ARG A 3 5.11 10.61 7.80
CA ARG A 3 5.05 10.32 6.37
C ARG A 3 6.31 9.56 5.93
N LEU A 4 6.13 8.48 5.18
CA LEU A 4 7.22 7.82 4.48
C LEU A 4 7.76 8.74 3.37
N PRO A 5 9.05 8.66 3.01
CA PRO A 5 9.61 9.37 1.87
C PRO A 5 9.22 8.71 0.53
N THR A 6 7.98 8.25 0.42
CA THR A 6 7.46 7.50 -0.72
C THR A 6 6.22 8.13 -1.33
N VAL A 7 6.00 7.86 -2.62
CA VAL A 7 4.75 8.14 -3.34
C VAL A 7 4.07 6.81 -3.67
N PHE A 8 2.77 6.72 -3.41
CA PHE A 8 1.94 5.57 -3.74
C PHE A 8 1.13 5.86 -5.00
N MET A 9 1.43 5.17 -6.10
CA MET A 9 0.80 5.39 -7.40
C MET A 9 -0.05 4.17 -7.76
N PRO A 10 -1.37 4.32 -7.97
CA PRO A 10 -2.18 3.22 -8.48
C PRO A 10 -1.76 2.90 -9.92
N VAL A 11 -1.56 1.62 -10.22
CA VAL A 11 -1.27 1.13 -11.56
C VAL A 11 -2.19 -0.05 -11.89
N SER A 12 -2.71 -0.04 -13.11
CA SER A 12 -3.43 -1.17 -13.69
C SER A 12 -2.54 -1.87 -14.72
N PRO A 13 -2.51 -3.21 -14.78
CA PRO A 13 -1.86 -3.92 -15.85
C PRO A 13 -2.61 -3.68 -17.17
N ALA A 14 -1.99 -4.12 -18.27
CA ALA A 14 -2.42 -3.71 -19.59
C ALA A 14 -3.87 -4.13 -19.92
N PRO A 15 -4.62 -3.33 -20.71
CA PRO A 15 -6.08 -3.49 -20.92
C PRO A 15 -6.53 -4.84 -21.51
N TYR A 16 -5.60 -5.67 -21.99
CA TYR A 16 -5.88 -6.96 -22.61
C TYR A 16 -5.86 -8.14 -21.63
N LEU A 17 -5.61 -7.90 -20.34
CA LEU A 17 -5.80 -8.91 -19.31
C LEU A 17 -7.28 -8.89 -18.88
N ASN A 18 -7.96 -10.03 -18.99
CA ASN A 18 -9.35 -10.19 -18.58
C ASN A 18 -9.39 -10.54 -17.08
N GLY A 19 -9.95 -9.67 -16.26
CA GLY A 19 -9.96 -9.78 -14.80
C GLY A 19 -10.50 -8.51 -14.14
N GLY A 20 -10.88 -8.61 -12.87
CA GLY A 20 -11.52 -7.53 -12.11
C GLY A 20 -10.51 -6.54 -11.47
N PRO A 21 -10.99 -5.43 -10.88
CA PRO A 21 -10.14 -4.51 -10.12
C PRO A 21 -9.34 -5.20 -9.00
N ASP A 22 -9.90 -6.23 -8.37
CA ASP A 22 -9.19 -7.00 -7.33
C ASP A 22 -7.99 -7.80 -7.88
N GLU A 23 -7.97 -8.07 -9.19
CA GLU A 23 -6.90 -8.80 -9.87
C GLU A 23 -5.87 -7.84 -10.50
N PHE A 24 -6.25 -6.57 -10.66
CA PHE A 24 -5.55 -5.62 -11.52
C PHE A 24 -5.23 -4.27 -10.87
N LEU A 25 -5.77 -3.96 -9.70
CA LEU A 25 -5.38 -2.76 -9.00
C LEU A 25 -4.14 -3.10 -8.16
N SER A 26 -3.02 -2.50 -8.56
CA SER A 26 -1.76 -2.60 -7.83
C SER A 26 -1.23 -1.20 -7.53
N TRP A 27 -0.29 -1.08 -6.60
CA TRP A 27 0.34 0.19 -6.28
C TRP A 27 1.84 0.08 -6.47
N VAL A 28 2.41 1.11 -7.11
CA VAL A 28 3.86 1.33 -7.10
C VAL A 28 4.20 2.22 -5.92
N ILE A 29 5.15 1.78 -5.11
CA ILE A 29 5.74 2.57 -4.04
C ILE A 29 7.10 3.04 -4.53
N GLU A 30 7.23 4.34 -4.79
CA GLU A 30 8.47 4.96 -5.29
C GLU A 30 9.07 5.86 -4.22
N SER A 31 10.39 5.80 -4.02
CA SER A 31 11.16 6.73 -3.19
C SER A 31 12.26 7.38 -4.01
N GLN A 32 12.50 8.67 -3.78
CA GLN A 32 13.67 9.38 -4.32
C GLN A 32 14.86 9.39 -3.35
N ASP A 33 14.67 8.93 -2.11
CA ASP A 33 15.76 8.79 -1.15
C ASP A 33 16.56 7.50 -1.45
N PRO A 34 17.83 7.62 -1.90
CA PRO A 34 18.65 6.46 -2.23
C PRO A 34 18.96 5.56 -1.02
N ASN A 35 18.76 6.03 0.21
CA ASN A 35 18.96 5.25 1.42
C ASN A 35 17.68 4.53 1.88
N PHE A 36 16.54 4.82 1.25
CA PHE A 36 15.29 4.19 1.60
C PHE A 36 15.13 2.85 0.86
N ALA A 37 15.38 1.75 1.58
CA ALA A 37 15.31 0.42 1.03
C ALA A 37 13.85 -0.09 0.94
N PRO A 38 13.51 -0.95 -0.05
CA PRO A 38 12.20 -1.59 -0.13
C PRO A 38 11.81 -2.37 1.13
N SER A 39 12.80 -2.96 1.84
CA SER A 39 12.57 -3.65 3.12
C SER A 39 12.07 -2.72 4.21
N SER A 40 12.53 -1.46 4.22
CA SER A 40 12.03 -0.46 5.16
C SER A 40 10.57 -0.14 4.86
N ALA A 41 10.18 -0.01 3.60
CA ALA A 41 8.76 0.17 3.25
C ALA A 41 7.90 -1.00 3.77
N ALA A 42 8.37 -2.24 3.61
CA ALA A 42 7.67 -3.43 4.08
C ALA A 42 7.49 -3.42 5.61
N GLU A 43 8.55 -3.19 6.37
CA GLU A 43 8.51 -3.12 7.84
C GLU A 43 7.50 -2.07 8.34
N TRP A 44 7.51 -0.89 7.71
CA TRP A 44 6.57 0.18 8.06
C TRP A 44 5.12 -0.18 7.72
N LEU A 45 4.87 -0.84 6.58
CA LEU A 45 3.52 -1.29 6.20
C LEU A 45 3.02 -2.37 7.15
N GLU A 46 3.84 -3.36 7.47
CA GLU A 46 3.49 -4.43 8.43
C GLU A 46 3.13 -3.87 9.81
N GLY A 47 3.82 -2.83 10.28
CA GLY A 47 3.50 -2.19 11.56
C GLY A 47 2.27 -1.27 11.54
N ARG A 48 1.77 -0.87 10.36
CA ARG A 48 0.64 0.06 10.21
C ARG A 48 -0.64 -0.62 9.73
N LEU A 49 -0.51 -1.75 9.06
CA LEU A 49 -1.65 -2.51 8.54
C LEU A 49 -2.17 -3.49 9.60
N PRO A 50 -3.48 -3.76 9.60
CA PRO A 50 -4.04 -4.84 10.40
C PRO A 50 -3.43 -6.19 10.08
N SER A 51 -3.49 -7.11 11.05
CA SER A 51 -3.04 -8.49 10.87
C SER A 51 -4.09 -9.44 11.47
N PRO A 52 -4.87 -10.15 10.63
CA PRO A 52 -4.80 -10.21 9.17
C PRO A 52 -5.35 -8.96 8.46
N VAL A 53 -4.83 -8.66 7.25
CA VAL A 53 -5.25 -7.47 6.47
C VAL A 53 -6.70 -7.58 5.97
N GLU A 54 -7.22 -8.80 5.86
CA GLU A 54 -8.57 -9.10 5.42
C GLU A 54 -9.64 -8.82 6.49
N ASP A 55 -9.24 -8.66 7.76
CA ASP A 55 -10.18 -8.34 8.84
C ASP A 55 -10.53 -6.85 8.82
N LEU A 56 -11.57 -6.51 8.05
CA LEU A 56 -12.09 -5.14 7.91
C LEU A 56 -12.43 -4.47 9.23
N SER A 57 -12.71 -5.22 10.31
CA SER A 57 -13.03 -4.65 11.61
C SER A 57 -11.83 -4.04 12.34
N GLN A 58 -10.61 -4.42 11.93
CA GLN A 58 -9.36 -3.91 12.50
C GLN A 58 -8.85 -2.65 11.78
N TRP A 59 -9.46 -2.29 10.66
CA TRP A 59 -9.12 -1.06 9.94
C TRP A 59 -9.77 0.13 10.66
N ALA A 60 -8.96 1.09 11.08
CA ALA A 60 -9.46 2.36 11.61
C ALA A 60 -10.23 3.08 10.48
N THR A 61 -11.51 3.34 10.70
CA THR A 61 -12.31 4.21 9.83
C THR A 61 -12.12 5.64 10.32
N GLU A 62 -12.03 6.60 9.40
CA GLU A 62 -11.65 8.02 9.66
C GLU A 62 -12.63 8.80 10.57
N ASP A 63 -13.52 8.13 11.32
CA ASP A 63 -14.45 8.74 12.28
C ASP A 63 -13.89 8.88 13.72
N GLU A 64 -12.65 8.47 13.98
CA GLU A 64 -11.95 8.71 15.25
C GLU A 64 -10.71 9.59 15.07
N ASP A 65 -10.92 10.90 14.85
CA ASP A 65 -10.05 12.01 15.29
C ASP A 65 -10.77 13.37 15.17
#